data_AF-A0A411WN23-F1
#
_entry.id   AF-A0A411WN23-F1
#
_cell.length_a   1.000
_cell.length_b   1.000
_cell.length_c   1.000
_cell.angle_alpha   90.00
_cell.angle_beta   90.00
_cell.angle_gamma   90.00
#
_symmetry.space_group_name_H-M   'P 1'
#
loop_
_entity.id
_entity.type
_entity.pdbx_description
1 polymer ?
#
loop_
_entity_poly.entity_id
_entity_poly.type
_entity_poly.pdbx_seq_one_letter_code
_entity_poly.pdbx_strand_id
1 'polypeptide(L)' 'MLNLIDSTPGDPLELAEQCLALATVVLKINEAAVKESLQFILHEKMEALFQALDNAESSV' A
#
# COMPACT_ATOMS: atom_id res chain seq x y z
N MET A 1 10.86 17.05 -0.60
CA MET A 1 10.92 15.61 -0.29
C MET A 1 9.68 15.29 0.53
N LEU A 2 8.73 14.57 -0.07
CA LEU A 2 7.48 14.17 0.58
C LEU A 2 7.79 13.05 1.59
N ASN A 3 7.94 13.41 2.86
CA ASN A 3 7.88 12.47 3.99
C ASN A 3 6.41 12.04 4.22
N LEU A 4 5.76 11.44 3.20
CA LEU A 4 4.34 11.07 3.28
C LEU A 4 4.13 9.57 3.57
N ILE A 5 5.21 8.81 3.72
CA ILE A 5 5.14 7.41 4.09
C ILE A 5 5.91 7.30 5.39
N ASP A 6 5.20 7.56 6.49
CA ASP A 6 5.71 7.25 7.81
C ASP A 6 5.84 5.72 7.87
N SER A 7 7.07 5.25 7.68
CA SER A 7 7.44 3.84 7.61
C SER A 7 7.52 3.20 9.00
N THR A 8 6.62 3.55 9.91
CA THR A 8 6.29 2.65 11.01
C THR A 8 5.76 1.35 10.39
N PRO A 9 6.10 0.16 10.92
CA PRO A 9 5.49 -1.08 10.47
C PRO A 9 4.01 -0.99 10.84
N GLY A 10 3.22 -0.47 9.90
CA GLY A 10 1.81 -0.20 10.05
C GLY A 10 1.11 -1.52 10.31
N ASP A 11 0.19 -1.49 11.26
CA ASP A 11 -0.72 -2.58 11.54
C ASP A 11 -1.22 -3.22 10.22
N PRO A 12 -1.17 -4.56 10.04
CA PRO A 12 -1.56 -5.19 8.78
C PRO A 12 -2.95 -4.79 8.30
N LEU A 13 -3.88 -4.50 9.22
CA LEU A 13 -5.20 -3.99 8.87
C LEU A 13 -5.11 -2.58 8.26
N GLU A 14 -4.33 -1.67 8.85
CA GLU A 14 -4.10 -0.33 8.28
C GLU A 14 -3.50 -0.41 6.87
N LEU A 15 -2.52 -1.29 6.65
CA LEU A 15 -1.94 -1.51 5.32
C LEU A 15 -2.95 -2.07 4.32
N ALA A 16 -3.83 -2.98 4.75
CA ALA A 16 -4.91 -3.50 3.91
C ALA A 16 -5.93 -2.42 3.53
N GLU A 17 -6.30 -1.53 4.48
CA GLU A 17 -7.17 -0.39 4.22
C GLU A 17 -6.54 0.60 3.22
N GLN A 18 -5.24 0.89 3.38
CA GLN A 18 -4.50 1.72 2.43
C GLN A 18 -4.49 1.11 1.02
N CYS A 19 -4.24 -0.20 0.90
CA CYS A 19 -4.29 -0.90 -0.39
C CYS A 19 -5.68 -0.79 -1.05
N LEU A 20 -6.75 -0.97 -0.28
CA LEU A 20 -8.12 -0.87 -0.77
C LEU A 20 -8.45 0.56 -1.26
N ALA A 21 -8.03 1.57 -0.50
CA ALA A 21 -8.21 2.98 -0.88
C ALA A 21 -7.46 3.31 -2.17
N LEU A 22 -6.19 2.90 -2.29
CA LEU A 22 -5.37 3.10 -3.49
C LEU A 22 -5.97 2.37 -4.71
N ALA A 23 -6.38 1.11 -4.57
CA ALA A 23 -7.02 0.37 -5.65
C ALA A 23 -8.30 1.07 -6.14
N THR A 24 -9.10 1.60 -5.22
CA THR A 24 -10.31 2.37 -5.56
C THR A 24 -9.98 3.62 -6.38
N VAL A 25 -8.91 4.34 -6.05
CA VAL A 25 -8.48 5.53 -6.80
C VAL A 25 -7.94 5.14 -8.18
N VAL A 26 -7.11 4.11 -8.26
CA VAL A 26 -6.55 3.59 -9.53
C VAL A 26 -7.66 3.19 -10.52
N LEU A 27 -8.77 2.64 -10.04
CA LEU A 27 -9.91 2.27 -10.88
C LEU A 27 -10.68 3.48 -11.45
N LYS A 28 -10.63 4.63 -10.76
CA LYS A 28 -11.42 5.82 -11.10
C LYS A 28 -10.63 6.89 -11.86
N ILE A 29 -9.31 6.83 -11.83
CA ILE A 29 -8.45 7.83 -12.46
C ILE A 29 -8.25 7.54 -13.95
N ASN A 30 -8.39 8.59 -14.78
CA ASN A 30 -8.23 8.50 -16.23
C ASN A 30 -6.90 9.05 -16.74
N GLU A 31 -6.19 9.83 -15.92
CA GLU A 31 -4.88 10.35 -16.28
C GLU A 31 -3.85 9.22 -16.17
N ALA A 32 -3.18 8.90 -17.28
CA ALA A 32 -2.38 7.69 -17.43
C ALA A 32 -1.11 7.71 -16.57
N ALA A 33 -0.41 8.84 -16.50
CA ALA A 33 0.83 8.95 -15.73
C ALA A 33 0.59 8.85 -14.22
N VAL A 34 -0.50 9.45 -13.74
CA VAL A 34 -0.93 9.37 -12.34
C VAL A 34 -1.45 7.96 -12.05
N LYS A 35 -2.17 7.32 -12.99
CA LYS A 35 -2.59 5.93 -12.84
C LYS A 35 -1.41 4.99 -12.65
N GLU A 36 -0.39 5.10 -13.50
CA GLU A 36 0.84 4.31 -13.41
C GLU A 36 1.57 4.55 -12.09
N SER A 37 1.70 5.81 -11.69
CA SER A 37 2.31 6.19 -10.40
C SER A 37 1.56 5.59 -9.20
N LEU A 38 0.23 5.62 -9.22
CA LEU A 38 -0.61 5.05 -8.16
C LEU A 38 -0.59 3.52 -8.16
N GLN A 39 -0.47 2.89 -9.32
CA GLN A 39 -0.28 1.44 -9.43
C GLN A 39 1.05 1.01 -8.82
N PHE A 40 2.12 1.77 -9.04
CA PHE A 40 3.42 1.55 -8.40
C PHE A 40 3.31 1.66 -6.87
N ILE A 41 2.67 2.71 -6.35
CA ILE A 41 2.48 2.89 -4.91
C ILE A 41 1.62 1.75 -4.32
N LEU A 42 0.57 1.32 -5.01
CA LEU A 42 -0.25 0.19 -4.58
C LEU A 42 0.56 -1.09 -4.47
N HIS A 43 1.47 -1.35 -5.43
CA HIS A 43 2.33 -2.51 -5.40
C HIS A 43 3.26 -2.51 -4.17
N GLU A 44 3.95 -1.39 -3.91
CA GLU A 44 4.82 -1.22 -2.73
C GLU A 44 4.05 -1.45 -1.42
N LYS A 45 2.79 -0.97 -1.35
CA LYS A 45 1.93 -1.15 -0.17
C LYS A 45 1.46 -2.60 0.00
N MET A 46 1.18 -3.30 -1.09
CA MET A 46 0.85 -4.73 -1.04
C MET A 46 2.06 -5.56 -0.59
N GLU A 47 3.26 -5.25 -1.06
CA GLU A 47 4.50 -5.90 -0.61
C GLU A 47 4.72 -5.70 0.90
N ALA A 48 4.58 -4.46 1.38
CA ALA A 48 4.66 -4.16 2.81
C ALA A 48 3.59 -4.92 3.63
N LEU A 49 2.37 -5.05 3.11
CA LEU A 49 1.31 -5.84 3.74
C LEU A 49 1.69 -7.32 3.84
N PHE A 50 2.17 -7.93 2.74
CA PHE A 50 2.60 -9.32 2.76
C PHE A 50 3.72 -9.56 3.78
N GLN A 51 4.71 -8.67 3.82
CA GLN A 51 5.79 -8.76 4.80
C GLN A 51 5.28 -8.60 6.24
N ALA A 52 4.31 -7.72 6.49
CA ALA A 52 3.70 -7.55 7.80
C ALA A 52 2.93 -8.80 8.25
N LEU A 53 2.22 -9.45 7.31
CA LEU A 53 1.51 -10.71 7.56
C LEU A 53 2.47 -11.87 7.85
N ASP A 54 3.52 -12.03 7.04
CA ASP A 54 4.54 -13.09 7.23
C ASP A 54 5.25 -12.96 8.59
N ASN A 55 5.55 -11.72 9.01
CA ASN A 55 6.15 -11.45 10.31
C ASN A 55 5.20 -11.74 11.47
N ALA A 56 3.90 -11.47 11.30
CA ALA A 56 2.88 -11.78 12.29
C ALA A 56 2.70 -13.30 12.46
N GLU A 57 2.74 -14.06 11.36
CA GLU A 57 2.66 -15.52 11.39
C GLU A 57 3.92 -16.18 11.98
N SER A 58 5.10 -15.61 11.72
CA SER A 58 6.38 -16.11 12.24
C SER A 58 6.62 -15.83 13.72
N SER A 59 5.78 -15.00 14.35
CA SER A 59 5.88 -14.61 15.77
C SER A 59 5.02 -15.46 16.72
N VAL A 60 4.38 -16.52 16.20
CA VAL A 60 3.52 -17.48 16.94
C VAL A 60 4.23 -18.82 17.06
#